data_AF-A0A8X7NN52-F1
#
_entry.id   AF-A0A8X7NN52-F1
#
_cell.length_a   1.000
_cell.length_b   1.000
_cell.length_c   1.000
_cell.angle_alpha   90.00
_cell.angle_beta   90.00
_cell.angle_gamma   90.00
#
_symmetry.space_group_name_H-M   'P 1'
#
loop_
_entity.id
_entity.type
_entity.pdbx_description
1 polymer ?
#
loop_
_entity_poly.entity_id
_entity_poly.type
_entity_poly.pdbx_seq_one_letter_code
_entity_poly.pdbx_strand_id
1 'polypeptide(L)'
;MLFRLILGISITSLLLTILLIFGDSPSFRNTPVQHARVQLFTVFGKLSNFYNYIDKRTDGKFIQYFGWLVPIGYVIVLTICFQQFWVKTKPMIDIGQINMSYILLSMALTYGSTILCALSDPGTVTIKSIKSYPYLPNQLIFFRDNKCNTCQVSKPARSKHCSVCGHCYLLYDHHCVWVNNCIGWKNYKWFFLFLVANINMLVYGGILCYQALSSHLTQLTQLWRVITKTTDANKVTGIFLILCSIFSPVVVLFTGLHLRYIYLGVTTNELDKWGEVEYLVDLGSLYKVSPSIGNETFVEKARDSTGAIVYISLKDERILISEATVSGYTLTPVNSVVDDLVNDYDRGFWNNFKDRVLI
;
A
#
# COMPACT_ATOMS: atom_id res chain seq x y z
N MET A 1 18.21 26.51 14.20
CA MET A 1 18.73 25.26 13.61
C MET A 1 17.60 24.26 13.32
N LEU A 2 16.83 23.84 14.34
CA LEU A 2 15.73 22.87 14.22
C LEU A 2 14.68 23.23 13.15
N PHE A 3 14.26 24.51 13.06
CA PHE A 3 13.30 24.96 12.03
C PHE A 3 13.79 24.74 10.60
N ARG A 4 15.06 25.11 10.31
CA ARG A 4 15.65 24.93 8.97
C ARG A 4 15.83 23.45 8.64
N LEU A 5 16.17 22.64 9.65
CA LEU A 5 16.28 21.19 9.51
C LEU A 5 14.92 20.57 9.16
N ILE A 6 13.86 20.89 9.90
CA ILE A 6 12.52 20.32 9.67
C ILE A 6 11.96 20.78 8.33
N LEU A 7 12.14 22.06 7.97
CA LEU A 7 11.75 22.56 6.66
C LEU A 7 12.51 21.84 5.54
N GLY A 8 13.83 21.65 5.69
CA GLY A 8 14.65 20.89 4.75
C GLY A 8 14.19 19.44 4.60
N ILE A 9 13.93 18.75 5.72
CA ILE A 9 13.39 17.37 5.72
C ILE A 9 12.02 17.33 5.02
N SER A 10 11.15 18.29 5.30
CA SER A 10 9.79 18.33 4.74
C SER A 10 9.80 18.57 3.24
N ILE A 11 10.63 19.51 2.76
CA ILE A 11 10.82 19.76 1.32
C ILE A 11 11.42 18.53 0.64
N THR A 12 12.45 17.93 1.24
CA THR A 12 13.09 16.72 0.70
C THR A 12 12.08 15.56 0.62
N SER A 13 11.29 15.35 1.67
CA SER A 13 10.24 14.32 1.71
C SER A 13 9.18 14.58 0.64
N LEU A 14 8.75 15.82 0.45
CA LEU A 14 7.77 16.17 -0.59
C LEU A 14 8.33 15.91 -1.99
N LEU A 15 9.57 16.32 -2.26
CA LEU A 15 10.23 16.08 -3.55
C LEU A 15 10.40 14.58 -3.84
N LEU A 16 10.80 13.79 -2.84
CA LEU A 16 10.88 12.34 -2.95
C LEU A 16 9.51 11.72 -3.25
N THR A 17 8.46 12.14 -2.55
CA THR A 17 7.10 11.66 -2.80
C THR A 17 6.64 11.98 -4.23
N ILE A 18 6.90 13.20 -4.71
CA ILE A 18 6.56 13.59 -6.10
C ILE A 18 7.33 12.73 -7.11
N LEU A 19 8.64 12.53 -6.89
CA LEU A 19 9.47 11.68 -7.75
C LEU A 19 8.98 10.23 -7.77
N LEU A 20 8.57 9.68 -6.62
CA LEU A 20 8.09 8.31 -6.51
C LEU A 20 6.73 8.11 -7.18
N ILE A 21 5.81 9.05 -7.01
CA ILE A 21 4.43 8.96 -7.55
C ILE A 21 4.37 9.33 -9.03
N PHE A 22 5.00 10.44 -9.42
CA PHE A 22 4.84 11.02 -10.75
C PHE A 22 6.03 10.81 -11.67
N GLY A 23 7.19 10.45 -11.15
CA GLY A 23 8.43 10.38 -11.95
C GLY A 23 8.45 9.29 -13.03
N ASP A 24 7.47 8.40 -13.06
CA ASP A 24 7.28 7.39 -14.13
C ASP A 24 6.27 7.81 -15.20
N SER A 25 5.66 8.99 -15.07
CA SER A 25 4.70 9.47 -16.05
C SER A 25 5.34 9.54 -17.44
N PRO A 26 4.60 9.14 -18.51
CA PRO A 26 5.08 9.28 -19.89
C PRO A 26 5.57 10.69 -20.23
N SER A 27 4.98 11.72 -19.60
CA SER A 27 5.37 13.13 -19.75
C SER A 27 6.79 13.45 -19.28
N PHE A 28 7.38 12.62 -18.41
CA PHE A 28 8.74 12.82 -17.89
C PHE A 28 9.78 11.91 -18.56
N ARG A 29 9.43 11.14 -19.60
CA ARG A 29 10.40 10.29 -20.31
C ARG A 29 11.58 11.12 -20.84
N ASN A 30 12.78 10.63 -20.60
CA ASN A 30 14.07 11.26 -20.93
C ASN A 30 14.32 12.63 -20.27
N THR A 31 13.59 12.98 -19.20
CA THR A 31 13.82 14.23 -18.44
C THR A 31 14.71 13.99 -17.22
N PRO A 32 15.32 15.04 -16.63
CA PRO A 32 16.08 14.91 -15.38
C PRO A 32 15.27 14.29 -14.23
N VAL A 33 13.95 14.47 -14.21
CA VAL A 33 13.03 13.88 -13.22
C VAL A 33 13.04 12.35 -13.31
N GLN A 34 12.91 11.79 -14.52
CA GLN A 34 12.98 10.34 -14.71
C GLN A 34 14.38 9.80 -14.38
N HIS A 35 15.45 10.49 -14.78
CA HIS A 35 16.81 10.08 -14.44
C HIS A 35 17.04 10.06 -12.92
N ALA A 36 16.59 11.09 -12.21
CA ALA A 36 16.66 11.15 -10.75
C ALA A 36 15.87 10.00 -10.10
N ARG A 37 14.68 9.68 -10.62
CA ARG A 37 13.91 8.51 -10.19
C ARG A 37 14.68 7.20 -10.43
N VAL A 38 15.20 6.97 -11.63
CA VAL A 38 15.95 5.74 -11.96
C VAL A 38 17.18 5.58 -11.06
N GLN A 39 17.93 6.67 -10.83
CA GLN A 39 19.05 6.67 -9.89
C GLN A 39 18.61 6.34 -8.47
N LEU A 40 17.52 6.97 -8.00
CA LEU A 40 16.93 6.70 -6.69
C LEU A 40 16.57 5.22 -6.52
N PHE A 41 15.87 4.62 -7.50
CA PHE A 41 15.55 3.19 -7.50
C PHE A 41 16.77 2.30 -7.59
N THR A 42 17.82 2.72 -8.33
CA THR A 42 19.09 1.98 -8.39
C THR A 42 19.78 1.96 -7.03
N VAL A 43 19.84 3.11 -6.33
CA VAL A 43 20.41 3.22 -4.98
C VAL A 43 19.59 2.38 -3.99
N PHE A 44 18.26 2.51 -4.00
CA PHE A 44 17.39 1.71 -3.15
C PHE A 44 17.47 0.21 -3.46
N GLY A 45 17.65 -0.16 -4.74
CA GLY A 45 17.85 -1.55 -5.16
C GLY A 45 19.15 -2.13 -4.62
N LYS A 46 20.27 -1.39 -4.71
CA LYS A 46 21.55 -1.80 -4.09
C LYS A 46 21.43 -1.94 -2.58
N LEU A 47 20.76 -0.99 -1.94
CA LEU A 47 20.53 -1.02 -0.49
C LEU A 47 19.64 -2.20 -0.07
N SER A 48 18.57 -2.47 -0.81
CA SER A 48 17.69 -3.62 -0.61
C SER A 48 18.45 -4.95 -0.76
N ASN A 49 19.29 -5.07 -1.79
CA ASN A 49 20.14 -6.24 -1.99
C ASN A 49 21.13 -6.45 -0.83
N PHE A 50 21.72 -5.37 -0.34
CA PHE A 50 22.59 -5.42 0.85
C PHE A 50 21.83 -5.86 2.10
N TYR A 51 20.62 -5.33 2.33
CA TYR A 51 19.76 -5.77 3.42
C TYR A 51 19.40 -7.25 3.32
N ASN A 52 18.97 -7.72 2.14
CA ASN A 52 18.65 -9.13 1.89
C ASN A 52 19.87 -10.05 2.10
N TYR A 53 21.07 -9.58 1.74
CA TYR A 53 22.30 -10.31 1.97
C TYR A 53 22.61 -10.49 3.47
N ILE A 54 22.50 -9.42 4.26
CA ILE A 54 22.67 -9.49 5.71
C ILE A 54 21.60 -10.40 6.31
N ASP A 55 20.34 -10.20 5.91
CA ASP A 55 19.21 -10.92 6.45
C ASP A 55 19.36 -12.44 6.25
N LYS A 56 19.79 -12.86 5.05
CA LYS A 56 20.11 -14.25 4.74
C LYS A 56 21.24 -14.81 5.62
N ARG A 57 22.24 -14.00 5.97
CA ARG A 57 23.32 -14.42 6.91
C ARG A 57 22.85 -14.51 8.35
N THR A 58 21.80 -13.79 8.72
CA THR A 58 21.22 -13.79 10.06
C THR A 58 19.99 -14.69 10.19
N ASP A 59 19.68 -15.49 9.17
CA ASP A 59 18.50 -16.35 9.13
C ASP A 59 17.20 -15.58 9.40
N GLY A 60 17.03 -14.41 8.75
CA GLY A 60 15.84 -13.56 8.89
C GLY A 60 15.79 -12.66 10.14
N LYS A 61 16.73 -12.83 11.08
CA LYS A 61 16.72 -12.08 12.35
C LYS A 61 16.99 -10.59 12.16
N PHE A 62 17.80 -10.21 11.16
CA PHE A 62 18.12 -8.81 10.94
C PHE A 62 16.86 -8.01 10.61
N ILE A 63 16.08 -8.42 9.60
CA ILE A 63 14.86 -7.73 9.23
C ILE A 63 13.82 -7.80 10.36
N GLN A 64 13.75 -8.92 11.08
CA GLN A 64 12.85 -9.08 12.22
C GLN A 64 13.08 -8.03 13.32
N TYR A 65 14.34 -7.76 13.70
CA TYR A 65 14.66 -6.79 14.76
C TYR A 65 14.70 -5.34 14.24
N PHE A 66 15.38 -5.11 13.10
CA PHE A 66 15.56 -3.76 12.56
C PHE A 66 14.28 -3.21 11.93
N GLY A 67 13.34 -4.07 11.51
CA GLY A 67 12.02 -3.65 11.02
C GLY A 67 11.22 -2.83 12.05
N TRP A 68 11.44 -3.05 13.34
CA TRP A 68 10.79 -2.28 14.40
C TRP A 68 11.32 -0.85 14.58
N LEU A 69 12.46 -0.49 13.99
CA LEU A 69 12.98 0.87 14.09
C LEU A 69 12.03 1.90 13.49
N VAL A 70 11.32 1.56 12.41
CA VAL A 70 10.39 2.47 11.74
C VAL A 70 9.14 2.72 12.59
N PRO A 71 8.38 1.70 13.05
CA PRO A 71 7.25 1.92 13.94
C PRO A 71 7.63 2.60 15.27
N ILE A 72 8.75 2.19 15.88
CA ILE A 72 9.23 2.80 17.13
C ILE A 72 9.59 4.27 16.90
N GLY A 73 10.31 4.57 15.82
CA GLY A 73 10.63 5.94 15.42
C GLY A 73 9.38 6.78 15.20
N TYR A 74 8.37 6.24 14.51
CA TYR A 74 7.07 6.90 14.32
C TYR A 74 6.40 7.23 15.66
N VAL A 75 6.31 6.28 16.59
CA VAL A 75 5.72 6.50 17.93
C VAL A 75 6.50 7.54 18.73
N ILE A 76 7.84 7.53 18.68
CA ILE A 76 8.68 8.52 19.37
C ILE A 76 8.43 9.92 18.81
N VAL A 77 8.46 10.08 17.48
CA VAL A 77 8.21 11.37 16.83
C VAL A 77 6.80 11.87 17.15
N LEU A 78 5.80 11.00 17.08
CA LEU A 78 4.42 11.33 17.42
C LEU A 78 4.29 11.79 18.88
N THR A 79 4.97 11.10 19.80
CA THR A 79 5.00 11.46 21.23
C THR A 79 5.63 12.83 21.45
N ILE A 80 6.77 13.11 20.81
CA ILE A 80 7.43 14.41 20.88
C ILE A 80 6.52 15.50 20.31
N CYS A 81 5.88 15.26 19.16
CA CYS A 81 4.95 16.20 18.54
C CYS A 81 3.76 16.52 19.47
N PHE A 82 3.14 15.52 20.09
CA PHE A 82 2.04 15.76 21.04
C PHE A 82 2.49 16.49 22.30
N GLN A 83 3.67 16.15 22.85
CA GLN A 83 4.22 16.88 23.99
C GLN A 83 4.46 18.36 23.65
N GLN A 84 5.10 18.62 22.50
CA GLN A 84 5.36 19.98 22.04
C GLN A 84 4.05 20.73 21.71
N PHE A 85 3.06 20.06 21.13
CA PHE A 85 1.73 20.64 20.91
C PHE A 85 1.12 21.11 22.23
N TRP A 86 1.18 20.28 23.28
CA TRP A 86 0.61 20.63 24.59
C TRP A 86 1.34 21.80 25.26
N VAL A 87 2.66 21.84 25.15
CA VAL A 87 3.50 22.87 25.80
C VAL A 87 3.51 24.19 25.03
N LYS A 88 3.45 24.14 23.70
CA LYS A 88 3.69 25.31 22.83
C LYS A 88 2.45 25.79 22.09
N THR A 89 1.65 24.89 21.53
CA THR A 89 0.52 25.25 20.66
C THR A 89 -0.77 25.41 21.44
N LYS A 90 -1.11 24.46 22.33
CA LYS A 90 -2.35 24.48 23.11
C LYS A 90 -2.55 25.76 23.96
N PRO A 91 -1.52 26.37 24.58
CA PRO A 91 -1.69 27.61 25.35
C PRO A 91 -2.01 28.84 24.48
N MET A 92 -1.76 28.77 23.16
CA MET A 92 -2.05 29.86 22.22
C MET A 92 -3.52 29.88 21.77
N ILE A 93 -4.29 28.83 22.09
CA ILE A 93 -5.68 28.67 21.65
C ILE A 93 -6.60 28.76 22.87
N ASP A 94 -7.65 29.58 22.75
CA ASP A 94 -8.63 29.80 23.81
C ASP A 94 -9.41 28.52 24.17
N ILE A 95 -9.71 28.35 25.46
CA ILE A 95 -10.32 27.16 26.05
C ILE A 95 -11.74 26.94 25.53
N GLY A 96 -12.49 28.01 25.25
CA GLY A 96 -13.87 27.93 24.75
C GLY A 96 -14.02 27.41 23.31
N GLN A 97 -12.93 27.38 22.53
CA GLN A 97 -12.95 26.97 21.12
C GLN A 97 -12.45 25.54 20.89
N ILE A 98 -11.96 24.86 21.93
CA ILE A 98 -11.33 23.54 21.80
C ILE A 98 -12.14 22.46 22.48
N ASN A 99 -12.47 21.43 21.73
CA ASN A 99 -13.00 20.20 22.29
C ASN A 99 -11.86 19.31 22.81
N MET A 100 -11.52 19.46 24.09
CA MET A 100 -10.42 18.73 24.74
C MET A 100 -10.60 17.21 24.68
N SER A 101 -11.84 16.71 24.82
CA SER A 101 -12.11 15.27 24.72
C SER A 101 -11.86 14.75 23.31
N TYR A 102 -12.11 15.57 22.29
CA TYR A 102 -11.81 15.20 20.91
C TYR A 102 -10.31 15.15 20.60
N ILE A 103 -9.50 16.08 21.15
CA ILE A 103 -8.02 15.99 21.04
C ILE A 103 -7.53 14.69 21.65
N LEU A 104 -7.98 14.37 22.88
CA LEU A 104 -7.57 13.14 23.57
C LEU A 104 -8.04 11.88 22.82
N LEU A 105 -9.26 11.90 22.26
CA LEU A 105 -9.77 10.82 21.43
C LEU A 105 -8.93 10.65 20.15
N SER A 106 -8.59 11.74 19.46
CA SER A 106 -7.75 11.71 18.26
C SER A 106 -6.38 11.09 18.56
N MET A 107 -5.73 11.53 19.66
CA MET A 107 -4.46 10.94 20.12
C MET A 107 -4.60 9.45 20.46
N ALA A 108 -5.65 9.07 21.19
CA ALA A 108 -5.92 7.68 21.55
C ALA A 108 -6.18 6.81 20.33
N LEU A 109 -6.90 7.31 19.34
CA LEU A 109 -7.14 6.62 18.07
C LEU A 109 -5.85 6.45 17.28
N THR A 110 -4.98 7.47 17.21
CA THR A 110 -3.70 7.35 16.49
C THR A 110 -2.80 6.29 17.13
N TYR A 111 -2.60 6.30 18.45
CA TYR A 111 -1.81 5.28 19.13
C TYR A 111 -2.48 3.90 19.08
N GLY A 112 -3.76 3.83 19.41
CA GLY A 112 -4.51 2.58 19.49
C GLY A 112 -4.56 1.88 18.14
N SER A 113 -4.88 2.60 17.06
CA SER A 113 -4.88 2.03 15.71
C SER A 113 -3.50 1.58 15.23
N THR A 114 -2.43 2.32 15.58
CA THR A 114 -1.05 1.91 15.28
C THR A 114 -0.71 0.59 15.96
N ILE A 115 -1.00 0.47 17.27
CA ILE A 115 -0.75 -0.75 18.05
C ILE A 115 -1.58 -1.92 17.52
N LEU A 116 -2.87 -1.71 17.29
CA LEU A 116 -3.77 -2.75 16.75
C LEU A 116 -3.31 -3.21 15.38
N CYS A 117 -2.92 -2.30 14.49
CA CYS A 117 -2.42 -2.64 13.16
C CYS A 117 -1.09 -3.42 13.23
N ALA A 118 -0.17 -2.98 14.07
CA ALA A 118 1.15 -3.61 14.24
C ALA A 118 1.10 -5.00 14.87
N LEU A 119 0.16 -5.24 15.80
CA LEU A 119 0.15 -6.47 16.61
C LEU A 119 -0.94 -7.48 16.22
N SER A 120 -1.90 -7.12 15.36
CA SER A 120 -2.95 -8.05 14.94
C SER A 120 -2.46 -9.10 13.94
N ASP A 121 -3.00 -10.32 14.03
CA ASP A 121 -2.80 -11.36 13.01
C ASP A 121 -3.34 -10.87 11.65
N PRO A 122 -2.51 -10.81 10.59
CA PRO A 122 -2.95 -10.42 9.26
C PRO A 122 -3.88 -11.45 8.61
N GLY A 123 -3.92 -12.67 9.13
CA GLY A 123 -4.61 -13.80 8.54
C GLY A 123 -3.63 -14.86 8.06
N THR A 124 -2.75 -15.30 8.95
CA THR A 124 -1.75 -16.35 8.65
C THR A 124 -2.43 -17.62 8.12
N VAL A 125 -1.90 -18.18 7.03
CA VAL A 125 -2.42 -19.41 6.42
C VAL A 125 -2.14 -20.60 7.32
N THR A 126 -3.21 -21.22 7.80
CA THR A 126 -3.22 -22.43 8.61
C THR A 126 -4.25 -23.40 8.04
N ILE A 127 -4.18 -24.68 8.39
CA ILE A 127 -5.17 -25.69 7.95
C ILE A 127 -6.61 -25.25 8.31
N LYS A 128 -6.78 -24.66 9.50
CA LYS A 128 -8.08 -24.15 9.96
C LYS A 128 -8.55 -22.96 9.13
N SER A 129 -7.66 -22.00 8.85
CA SER A 129 -8.03 -20.79 8.12
C SER A 129 -8.36 -21.07 6.65
N ILE A 130 -7.70 -22.06 6.02
CA ILE A 130 -8.00 -22.52 4.66
C ILE A 130 -9.44 -23.04 4.57
N LYS A 131 -9.88 -23.85 5.54
CA LYS A 131 -11.24 -24.44 5.54
C LYS A 131 -12.34 -23.38 5.61
N SER A 132 -12.11 -22.26 6.28
CA SER A 132 -13.06 -21.16 6.42
C SER A 132 -12.93 -20.08 5.34
N TYR A 133 -12.01 -20.22 4.39
CA TYR A 133 -11.70 -19.16 3.44
C TYR A 133 -12.64 -19.21 2.22
N PRO A 134 -13.38 -18.13 1.90
CA PRO A 134 -14.51 -18.20 0.96
C PRO A 134 -14.11 -18.03 -0.52
N TYR A 135 -12.84 -17.74 -0.82
CA TYR A 135 -12.41 -17.38 -2.17
C TYR A 135 -11.83 -18.57 -2.92
N LEU A 136 -12.39 -18.85 -4.10
CA LEU A 136 -11.93 -19.89 -5.01
C LEU A 136 -10.98 -19.32 -6.07
N PRO A 137 -10.02 -20.11 -6.59
CA PRO A 137 -9.12 -19.64 -7.64
C PRO A 137 -9.82 -19.57 -9.01
N ASN A 138 -9.68 -18.45 -9.71
CA ASN A 138 -10.35 -18.16 -10.99
C ASN A 138 -9.60 -18.66 -12.24
N GLN A 139 -8.46 -19.31 -12.08
CA GLN A 139 -7.63 -19.88 -13.16
C GLN A 139 -7.11 -18.83 -14.16
N LEU A 140 -7.12 -17.56 -13.75
CA LEU A 140 -6.57 -16.44 -14.50
C LEU A 140 -5.39 -15.82 -13.75
N ILE A 141 -5.65 -15.32 -12.53
CA ILE A 141 -4.61 -14.73 -11.66
C ILE A 141 -4.33 -15.58 -10.41
N PHE A 142 -5.22 -16.53 -10.11
CA PHE A 142 -5.07 -17.52 -9.05
C PHE A 142 -5.42 -18.90 -9.56
N PHE A 143 -4.47 -19.83 -9.42
CA PHE A 143 -4.57 -21.19 -9.95
C PHE A 143 -4.83 -22.22 -8.85
N ARG A 144 -5.49 -23.32 -9.21
CA ARG A 144 -5.64 -24.49 -8.30
C ARG A 144 -4.30 -25.16 -8.05
N ASP A 145 -4.20 -25.88 -6.93
CA ASP A 145 -3.03 -26.66 -6.53
C ASP A 145 -1.73 -25.85 -6.52
N ASN A 146 -1.82 -24.58 -6.13
CA ASN A 146 -0.65 -23.72 -5.95
C ASN A 146 -0.10 -23.94 -4.53
N LYS A 147 1.16 -24.36 -4.41
CA LYS A 147 1.82 -24.61 -3.12
C LYS A 147 2.92 -23.58 -2.87
N CYS A 148 3.06 -23.12 -1.64
CA CYS A 148 4.20 -22.30 -1.26
C CYS A 148 5.44 -23.19 -1.08
N ASN A 149 6.51 -22.89 -1.80
CA ASN A 149 7.78 -23.61 -1.68
C ASN A 149 8.47 -23.39 -0.31
N THR A 150 8.27 -22.24 0.32
CA THR A 150 8.85 -21.94 1.64
C THR A 150 8.03 -22.56 2.77
N CYS A 151 6.74 -22.25 2.83
CA CYS A 151 5.87 -22.69 3.93
C CYS A 151 5.35 -24.12 3.76
N GLN A 152 5.49 -24.72 2.57
CA GLN A 152 4.98 -26.06 2.23
C GLN A 152 3.46 -26.23 2.45
N VAL A 153 2.70 -25.12 2.45
CA VAL A 153 1.23 -25.11 2.53
C VAL A 153 0.60 -24.84 1.16
N SER A 154 -0.59 -25.39 0.94
CA SER A 154 -1.44 -24.99 -0.19
C SER A 154 -1.81 -23.52 -0.04
N LYS A 155 -1.70 -22.74 -1.12
CA LYS A 155 -2.00 -21.31 -1.18
C LYS A 155 -3.44 -21.13 -1.67
N PRO A 156 -4.38 -20.70 -0.80
CA PRO A 156 -5.70 -20.29 -1.26
C PRO A 156 -5.61 -19.14 -2.25
N ALA A 157 -6.69 -18.90 -3.01
CA ALA A 157 -6.80 -17.71 -3.86
C ALA A 157 -6.51 -16.45 -3.04
N ARG A 158 -5.97 -15.40 -3.68
CA ARG A 158 -5.66 -14.12 -3.00
C ARG A 158 -4.67 -14.20 -1.83
N SER A 159 -4.01 -15.35 -1.61
CA SER A 159 -2.94 -15.50 -0.61
C SER A 159 -1.55 -15.31 -1.22
N LYS A 160 -0.60 -14.82 -0.40
CA LYS A 160 0.81 -14.66 -0.80
C LYS A 160 1.76 -14.94 0.34
N HIS A 161 2.92 -15.49 0.01
CA HIS A 161 4.05 -15.61 0.93
C HIS A 161 4.76 -14.25 1.03
N CYS A 162 4.89 -13.72 2.24
CA CYS A 162 5.72 -12.55 2.47
C CYS A 162 7.10 -13.02 2.92
N SER A 163 8.14 -12.75 2.12
CA SER A 163 9.53 -13.09 2.45
C SER A 163 10.01 -12.38 3.71
N VAL A 164 9.54 -11.16 3.97
CA VAL A 164 9.89 -10.34 5.15
C VAL A 164 9.38 -11.00 6.44
N CYS A 165 8.15 -11.51 6.43
CA CYS A 165 7.55 -12.13 7.61
C CYS A 165 7.75 -13.66 7.66
N GLY A 166 8.22 -14.29 6.58
CA GLY A 166 8.44 -15.73 6.49
C GLY A 166 7.17 -16.59 6.42
N HIS A 167 5.99 -16.00 6.22
CA HIS A 167 4.70 -16.70 6.29
C HIS A 167 3.79 -16.37 5.10
N CYS A 168 2.87 -17.29 4.81
CA CYS A 168 1.75 -17.03 3.89
C CYS A 168 0.59 -16.35 4.63
N TYR A 169 0.01 -15.33 4.02
CA TYR A 169 -1.17 -14.64 4.54
C TYR A 169 -2.34 -14.70 3.56
N LEU A 170 -3.54 -14.84 4.10
CA LEU A 170 -4.82 -14.79 3.38
C LEU A 170 -5.15 -13.35 2.98
N LEU A 171 -5.80 -13.20 1.81
CA LEU A 171 -6.15 -11.90 1.23
C LEU A 171 -5.01 -10.88 1.37
N TYR A 172 -3.80 -11.29 0.98
CA TYR A 172 -2.59 -10.51 1.21
C TYR A 172 -2.65 -9.21 0.43
N ASP A 173 -2.49 -8.09 1.12
CA ASP A 173 -2.46 -6.77 0.51
C ASP A 173 -1.01 -6.32 0.28
N HIS A 174 -0.26 -6.07 1.36
CA HIS A 174 1.15 -5.72 1.31
C HIS A 174 1.83 -5.95 2.68
N HIS A 175 3.16 -5.85 2.73
CA HIS A 175 3.90 -5.71 3.99
C HIS A 175 4.09 -4.23 4.29
N CYS A 176 3.60 -3.75 5.42
CA CYS A 176 3.66 -2.35 5.79
C CYS A 176 4.79 -2.10 6.79
N VAL A 177 5.84 -1.41 6.34
CA VAL A 177 7.01 -1.05 7.15
C VAL A 177 6.67 -0.12 8.33
N TRP A 178 5.61 0.69 8.20
CA TRP A 178 5.19 1.65 9.25
C TRP A 178 4.63 0.98 10.50
N VAL A 179 4.15 -0.26 10.36
CA VAL A 179 3.62 -1.06 11.47
C VAL A 179 4.39 -2.38 11.63
N ASN A 180 5.45 -2.59 10.84
CA ASN A 180 6.25 -3.81 10.76
C ASN A 180 5.40 -5.09 10.74
N ASN A 181 4.30 -5.07 9.97
CA ASN A 181 3.35 -6.15 9.90
C ASN A 181 2.77 -6.27 8.48
N CYS A 182 2.34 -7.47 8.11
CA CYS A 182 1.57 -7.65 6.88
C CYS A 182 0.16 -7.11 7.05
N ILE A 183 -0.38 -6.53 5.99
CA ILE A 183 -1.79 -6.16 5.89
C ILE A 183 -2.48 -7.24 5.07
N GLY A 184 -3.52 -7.83 5.63
CA GLY A 184 -4.24 -8.95 5.02
C GLY A 184 -5.66 -9.08 5.56
N TRP A 185 -6.25 -10.25 5.34
CA TRP A 185 -7.67 -10.49 5.58
C TRP A 185 -8.20 -10.06 6.95
N LYS A 186 -7.45 -10.32 8.03
CA LYS A 186 -7.97 -10.14 9.40
C LYS A 186 -7.62 -8.81 10.06
N ASN A 187 -6.65 -8.07 9.52
CA ASN A 187 -6.18 -6.81 10.12
C ASN A 187 -6.33 -5.60 9.20
N TYR A 188 -6.88 -5.75 7.99
CA TYR A 188 -7.11 -4.63 7.08
C TYR A 188 -7.99 -3.55 7.71
N LYS A 189 -8.96 -3.91 8.56
CA LYS A 189 -9.74 -2.95 9.37
C LYS A 189 -8.90 -2.04 10.27
N TRP A 190 -7.86 -2.59 10.90
CA TRP A 190 -6.97 -1.83 11.78
C TRP A 190 -6.04 -0.94 10.98
N PHE A 191 -5.59 -1.43 9.82
CA PHE A 191 -4.85 -0.61 8.86
C PHE A 191 -5.68 0.55 8.34
N PHE A 192 -6.94 0.31 7.96
CA PHE A 192 -7.84 1.36 7.50
C PHE A 192 -8.14 2.37 8.62
N LEU A 193 -8.37 1.90 9.85
CA LEU A 193 -8.51 2.78 11.02
C LEU A 193 -7.23 3.59 11.28
N PHE A 194 -6.06 3.00 11.12
CA PHE A 194 -4.77 3.69 11.24
C PHE A 194 -4.63 4.82 10.21
N LEU A 195 -5.05 4.60 8.97
CA LEU A 195 -5.06 5.63 7.93
C LEU A 195 -6.02 6.77 8.29
N VAL A 196 -7.26 6.45 8.65
CA VAL A 196 -8.28 7.45 9.00
C VAL A 196 -7.89 8.22 10.27
N ALA A 197 -7.32 7.57 11.28
CA ALA A 197 -6.83 8.21 12.50
C ALA A 197 -5.66 9.16 12.22
N ASN A 198 -4.74 8.81 11.31
CA ASN A 198 -3.67 9.70 10.89
C ASN A 198 -4.18 10.89 10.07
N ILE A 199 -5.13 10.69 9.15
CA ILE A 199 -5.79 11.79 8.44
C ILE A 199 -6.44 12.74 9.45
N ASN A 200 -7.22 12.18 10.39
CA ASN A 200 -7.89 12.95 11.42
C ASN A 200 -6.90 13.80 12.21
N MET A 201 -5.84 13.18 12.73
CA MET A 201 -4.82 13.88 13.50
C MET A 201 -4.09 14.96 12.69
N LEU A 202 -3.73 14.69 11.42
CA LEU A 202 -3.04 15.66 10.56
C LEU A 202 -3.95 16.84 10.20
N VAL A 203 -5.18 16.58 9.78
CA VAL A 203 -6.12 17.62 9.36
C VAL A 203 -6.57 18.45 10.56
N TYR A 204 -7.01 17.80 11.64
CA TYR A 204 -7.47 18.50 12.82
C TYR A 204 -6.34 19.22 13.54
N GLY A 205 -5.17 18.58 13.69
CA GLY A 205 -3.97 19.20 14.23
C GLY A 205 -3.53 20.41 13.40
N GLY A 206 -3.59 20.32 12.07
CA GLY A 206 -3.33 21.44 11.16
C GLY A 206 -4.30 22.61 11.36
N ILE A 207 -5.60 22.34 11.52
CA ILE A 207 -6.62 23.36 11.82
C ILE A 207 -6.31 24.05 13.16
N LEU A 208 -6.01 23.29 14.21
CA LEU A 208 -5.65 23.86 15.52
C LEU A 208 -4.38 24.71 15.45
N CYS A 209 -3.36 24.26 14.71
CA CYS A 209 -2.13 25.04 14.51
C CYS A 209 -2.40 26.34 13.73
N TYR A 210 -3.27 26.30 12.73
CA TYR A 210 -3.70 27.49 12.00
C TYR A 210 -4.44 28.48 12.91
N GLN A 211 -5.40 28.00 13.70
CA GLN A 211 -6.16 28.82 14.66
C GLN A 211 -5.25 29.48 15.70
N ALA A 212 -4.28 28.73 16.24
CA ALA A 212 -3.28 29.24 17.18
C ALA A 212 -2.46 30.40 16.59
N LEU A 213 -2.13 30.35 15.30
CA LEU A 213 -1.36 31.40 14.64
C LEU A 213 -2.25 32.54 14.15
N SER A 214 -3.50 32.28 13.78
CA SER A 214 -4.40 33.27 13.18
C SER A 214 -4.78 34.41 14.12
N SER A 215 -4.76 34.18 15.44
CA SER A 215 -4.92 35.25 16.44
C SER A 215 -3.86 36.35 16.33
N HIS A 216 -2.71 36.05 15.70
CA HIS A 216 -1.61 36.98 15.45
C HIS A 216 -1.52 37.45 14.00
N LEU A 217 -2.45 37.03 13.12
CA LEU A 217 -2.46 37.40 11.70
C LEU A 217 -3.45 38.54 11.44
N THR A 218 -2.94 39.69 11.02
CA THR A 218 -3.79 40.76 10.46
C THR A 218 -3.98 40.61 8.94
N GLN A 219 -3.04 39.95 8.25
CA GLN A 219 -3.10 39.61 6.82
C GLN A 219 -2.42 38.25 6.58
N LEU A 220 -2.94 37.42 5.67
CA LEU A 220 -2.38 36.10 5.33
C LEU A 220 -0.92 36.16 4.82
N THR A 221 -0.56 37.26 4.16
CA THR A 221 0.82 37.52 3.68
C THR A 221 1.85 37.58 4.81
N GLN A 222 1.42 37.78 6.06
CA GLN A 222 2.29 37.86 7.23
C GLN A 222 2.55 36.50 7.90
N LEU A 223 1.95 35.40 7.42
CA LEU A 223 2.08 34.08 8.04
C LEU A 223 3.54 33.67 8.22
N TRP A 224 4.37 33.83 7.18
CA TRP A 224 5.81 33.54 7.26
C TRP A 224 6.54 34.41 8.29
N ARG A 225 6.15 35.68 8.44
CA ARG A 225 6.71 36.60 9.42
C ARG A 225 6.34 36.16 10.85
N VAL A 226 5.09 35.76 11.06
CA VAL A 226 4.61 35.27 12.36
C VAL A 226 5.33 33.99 12.74
N ILE A 227 5.46 33.02 11.82
CA ILE A 227 6.17 31.76 12.08
C ILE A 227 7.64 31.99 12.44
N THR A 228 8.32 32.94 11.78
CA THR A 228 9.79 33.06 11.88
C THR A 228 10.28 34.09 12.91
N LYS A 229 9.50 35.13 13.25
CA LYS A 229 10.03 36.32 13.96
C LYS A 229 9.40 36.63 15.32
N THR A 230 8.49 35.82 15.85
CA THR A 230 7.73 36.19 17.06
C THR A 230 8.18 35.44 18.31
N THR A 231 7.82 34.17 18.48
CA THR A 231 8.12 33.38 19.69
C THR A 231 8.53 31.95 19.34
N ASP A 232 9.13 31.22 20.28
CA ASP A 232 9.41 29.79 20.07
C ASP A 232 8.14 28.95 19.93
N ALA A 233 7.04 29.36 20.58
CA ALA A 233 5.73 28.73 20.40
C ALA A 233 5.23 28.89 18.96
N ASN A 234 5.37 30.08 18.38
CA ASN A 234 4.97 30.34 16.99
C ASN A 234 5.84 29.57 15.99
N LYS A 235 7.15 29.43 16.25
CA LYS A 235 8.05 28.61 15.42
C LYS A 235 7.63 27.14 15.42
N VAL A 236 7.38 26.56 16.60
CA VAL A 236 6.97 25.15 16.75
C VAL A 236 5.61 24.91 16.11
N THR A 237 4.61 25.76 16.42
CA THR A 237 3.28 25.68 15.81
C THR A 237 3.32 25.85 14.29
N GLY A 238 4.16 26.75 13.78
CA GLY A 238 4.38 26.93 12.35
C GLY A 238 4.99 25.71 11.67
N ILE A 239 5.94 25.03 12.34
CA ILE A 239 6.48 23.75 11.87
C ILE A 239 5.38 22.70 11.77
N PHE A 240 4.55 22.56 12.81
CA PHE A 240 3.45 21.60 12.79
C PHE A 240 2.43 21.89 11.71
N LEU A 241 2.09 23.16 11.48
CA LEU A 241 1.22 23.55 10.38
C LEU A 241 1.81 23.09 9.04
N ILE A 242 3.10 23.35 8.79
CA ILE A 242 3.78 22.92 7.55
C ILE A 242 3.77 21.40 7.39
N LEU A 243 4.11 20.66 8.46
CA LEU A 243 4.10 19.19 8.45
C LEU A 243 2.68 18.66 8.17
N CYS A 244 1.66 19.19 8.84
CA CYS A 244 0.27 18.80 8.62
C CYS A 244 -0.19 19.11 7.19
N SER A 245 0.19 20.27 6.63
CA SER A 245 -0.14 20.64 5.24
C SER A 245 0.54 19.76 4.20
N ILE A 246 1.74 19.23 4.48
CA ILE A 246 2.48 18.36 3.55
C ILE A 246 2.01 16.91 3.65
N PHE A 247 1.84 16.38 4.87
CA PHE A 247 1.51 14.97 5.07
C PHE A 247 0.01 14.68 4.93
N SER A 248 -0.89 15.64 5.20
CA SER A 248 -2.34 15.39 5.07
C SER A 248 -2.75 15.03 3.63
N PRO A 249 -2.31 15.71 2.56
CA PRO A 249 -2.66 15.31 1.19
C PRO A 249 -2.07 13.94 0.83
N VAL A 250 -0.85 13.64 1.31
CA VAL A 250 -0.20 12.34 1.05
C VAL A 250 -1.01 11.20 1.63
N VAL A 251 -1.39 11.28 2.91
CA VAL A 251 -2.17 10.22 3.57
C VAL A 251 -3.61 10.15 3.03
N VAL A 252 -4.22 11.29 2.69
CA VAL A 252 -5.55 11.34 2.04
C VAL A 252 -5.53 10.65 0.67
N LEU A 253 -4.55 10.97 -0.18
CA LEU A 253 -4.40 10.33 -1.49
C LEU A 253 -4.13 8.83 -1.36
N PHE A 254 -3.23 8.44 -0.46
CA PHE A 254 -2.95 7.03 -0.19
C PHE A 254 -4.19 6.27 0.30
N THR A 255 -4.98 6.88 1.18
CA THR A 255 -6.26 6.28 1.64
C THR A 255 -7.29 6.22 0.52
N GLY A 256 -7.34 7.24 -0.35
CA GLY A 256 -8.16 7.24 -1.55
C GLY A 256 -7.81 6.12 -2.53
N LEU A 257 -6.52 5.79 -2.69
CA LEU A 257 -6.08 4.64 -3.47
C LEU A 257 -6.59 3.32 -2.86
N HIS A 258 -6.50 3.15 -1.55
CA HIS A 258 -7.06 1.97 -0.88
C HIS A 258 -8.58 1.89 -1.01
N LEU A 259 -9.30 3.02 -0.99
CA LEU A 259 -10.74 3.06 -1.28
C LEU A 259 -11.03 2.66 -2.73
N ARG A 260 -10.20 3.08 -3.69
CA ARG A 260 -10.31 2.64 -5.09
C ARG A 260 -10.07 1.12 -5.21
N TYR A 261 -9.12 0.56 -4.48
CA TYR A 261 -8.88 -0.90 -4.50
C TYR A 261 -10.05 -1.68 -3.92
N ILE A 262 -10.66 -1.17 -2.85
CA ILE A 262 -11.93 -1.71 -2.31
C ILE A 262 -13.04 -1.63 -3.37
N TYR A 263 -13.18 -0.49 -4.05
CA TYR A 263 -14.16 -0.31 -5.12
C TYR A 263 -14.01 -1.34 -6.24
N LEU A 264 -12.77 -1.58 -6.69
CA LEU A 264 -12.46 -2.56 -7.74
C LEU A 264 -12.44 -4.02 -7.27
N GLY A 265 -12.58 -4.27 -5.96
CA GLY A 265 -12.52 -5.62 -5.40
C GLY A 265 -11.13 -6.26 -5.42
N VAL A 266 -10.05 -5.48 -5.51
CA VAL A 266 -8.67 -5.96 -5.65
C VAL A 266 -7.79 -5.62 -4.44
N THR A 267 -6.77 -6.43 -4.13
CA THR A 267 -5.67 -6.07 -3.22
C THR A 267 -4.60 -5.27 -3.94
N THR A 268 -3.74 -4.56 -3.22
CA THR A 268 -2.54 -3.95 -3.84
C THR A 268 -1.68 -4.99 -4.56
N ASN A 269 -1.53 -6.18 -3.99
CA ASN A 269 -0.82 -7.29 -4.63
C ASN A 269 -1.50 -7.83 -5.91
N GLU A 270 -2.81 -7.71 -6.03
CA GLU A 270 -3.55 -8.16 -7.22
C GLU A 270 -3.41 -7.21 -8.40
N LEU A 271 -3.06 -5.95 -8.18
CA LEU A 271 -2.88 -4.97 -9.26
C LEU A 271 -1.78 -5.40 -10.23
N ASP A 272 -0.62 -5.83 -9.71
CA ASP A 272 0.48 -6.28 -10.55
C ASP A 272 0.07 -7.48 -11.43
N LYS A 273 -0.76 -8.39 -10.88
CA LYS A 273 -1.29 -9.55 -11.59
C LYS A 273 -2.30 -9.16 -12.66
N TRP A 274 -3.18 -8.20 -12.37
CA TRP A 274 -4.11 -7.68 -13.37
C TRP A 274 -3.38 -6.90 -14.46
N GLY A 275 -2.26 -6.23 -14.14
CA GLY A 275 -1.39 -5.60 -15.14
C GLY A 275 -0.75 -6.61 -16.09
N GLU A 276 -0.39 -7.80 -15.61
CA GLU A 276 0.08 -8.91 -16.47
C GLU A 276 -1.03 -9.43 -17.38
N VAL A 277 -2.26 -9.56 -16.87
CA VAL A 277 -3.43 -9.91 -17.69
C VAL A 277 -3.71 -8.84 -18.75
N GLU A 278 -3.68 -7.56 -18.38
CA GLU A 278 -3.85 -6.44 -19.30
C GLU A 278 -2.79 -6.45 -20.39
N TYR A 279 -1.54 -6.73 -20.04
CA TYR A 279 -0.45 -6.90 -21.00
C TYR A 279 -0.70 -8.04 -22.00
N LEU A 280 -1.19 -9.21 -21.55
CA LEU A 280 -1.53 -10.32 -22.45
C LEU A 280 -2.72 -10.00 -23.37
N VAL A 281 -3.69 -9.24 -22.87
CA VAL A 281 -4.83 -8.75 -23.68
C VAL A 281 -4.35 -7.76 -24.74
N ASP A 282 -3.49 -6.80 -24.37
CA ASP A 282 -2.91 -5.82 -25.29
C ASP A 282 -2.06 -6.48 -26.40
N LEU A 283 -1.39 -7.58 -26.08
CA LEU A 283 -0.67 -8.41 -27.05
C LEU A 283 -1.59 -9.27 -27.94
N GLY A 284 -2.88 -9.38 -27.60
CA GLY A 284 -3.81 -10.31 -28.25
C GLY A 284 -3.42 -11.77 -28.07
N SER A 285 -2.74 -12.10 -26.96
CA SER A 285 -2.27 -13.45 -26.65
C SER A 285 -3.16 -14.19 -25.66
N LEU A 286 -4.09 -13.53 -24.97
CA LEU A 286 -4.99 -14.18 -24.02
C LEU A 286 -6.26 -14.74 -24.68
N TYR A 287 -6.55 -16.02 -24.41
CA TYR A 287 -7.74 -16.70 -24.94
C TYR A 287 -8.51 -17.45 -23.85
N LYS A 288 -9.84 -17.47 -23.95
CA LYS A 288 -10.72 -18.41 -23.24
C LYS A 288 -10.79 -19.71 -24.01
N VAL A 289 -10.73 -20.84 -23.31
CA VAL A 289 -10.80 -22.19 -23.90
C VAL A 289 -12.08 -22.92 -23.48
N SER A 290 -12.75 -23.57 -24.44
CA SER A 290 -13.92 -24.42 -24.20
C SER A 290 -13.86 -25.72 -25.02
N PRO A 291 -14.08 -26.91 -24.42
CA PRO A 291 -14.23 -27.15 -22.99
C PRO A 291 -12.92 -26.86 -22.22
N SER A 292 -13.00 -26.72 -20.90
CA SER A 292 -11.81 -26.48 -20.06
C SER A 292 -10.83 -27.65 -20.11
N ILE A 293 -9.52 -27.35 -20.05
CA ILE A 293 -8.47 -28.38 -20.06
C ILE A 293 -8.08 -28.69 -18.61
N GLY A 294 -8.67 -29.74 -18.06
CA GLY A 294 -8.60 -29.99 -16.62
C GLY A 294 -9.27 -28.83 -15.86
N ASN A 295 -8.47 -28.06 -15.12
CA ASN A 295 -8.93 -26.86 -14.43
C ASN A 295 -8.68 -25.56 -15.22
N GLU A 296 -8.00 -25.59 -16.37
CA GLU A 296 -7.60 -24.39 -17.10
C GLU A 296 -8.77 -23.87 -17.96
N THR A 297 -9.18 -22.64 -17.73
CA THR A 297 -10.22 -21.95 -18.52
C THR A 297 -9.67 -20.84 -19.42
N PHE A 298 -8.41 -20.47 -19.20
CA PHE A 298 -7.68 -19.47 -19.99
C PHE A 298 -6.34 -20.05 -20.44
N VAL A 299 -5.88 -19.62 -21.60
CA VAL A 299 -4.60 -20.01 -22.18
C VAL A 299 -3.93 -18.81 -22.82
N GLU A 300 -2.60 -18.81 -22.84
CA GLU A 300 -1.81 -17.83 -23.58
C GLU A 300 -1.36 -18.42 -24.91
N LYS A 301 -1.52 -17.65 -25.99
CA LYS A 301 -1.01 -17.96 -27.31
C LYS A 301 0.48 -17.63 -27.38
N ALA A 302 1.28 -18.64 -27.62
CA ALA A 302 2.74 -18.55 -27.74
C ALA A 302 3.23 -19.24 -29.02
N ARG A 303 4.54 -19.24 -29.22
CA ARG A 303 5.22 -20.03 -30.27
C ARG A 303 6.19 -21.00 -29.61
N ASP A 304 6.21 -22.23 -30.10
CA ASP A 304 7.17 -23.22 -29.65
C ASP A 304 8.56 -23.02 -30.30
N SER A 305 9.50 -23.91 -29.98
CA SER A 305 10.86 -23.87 -30.55
C SER A 305 10.91 -24.02 -32.08
N THR A 306 9.85 -24.54 -32.69
CA THR A 306 9.73 -24.72 -34.15
C THR A 306 9.05 -23.54 -34.83
N GLY A 307 8.51 -22.59 -34.06
CA GLY A 307 7.75 -21.44 -34.53
C GLY A 307 6.26 -21.71 -34.71
N ALA A 308 5.79 -22.93 -34.44
CA ALA A 308 4.38 -23.32 -34.53
C ALA A 308 3.57 -22.63 -33.42
N ILE A 309 2.31 -22.32 -33.72
CA ILE A 309 1.42 -21.68 -32.74
C ILE A 309 0.99 -22.74 -31.72
N VAL A 310 1.20 -22.44 -30.45
CA VAL A 310 0.78 -23.26 -29.33
C VAL A 310 0.03 -22.42 -28.31
N TYR A 311 -0.78 -23.07 -27.48
CA TYR A 311 -1.43 -22.43 -26.36
C TYR A 311 -0.95 -23.06 -25.06
N ILE A 312 -0.41 -22.21 -24.19
CA ILE A 312 0.27 -22.61 -22.95
C ILE A 312 -0.57 -22.28 -21.72
N SER A 313 -0.31 -22.99 -20.61
CA SER A 313 -0.90 -22.69 -19.31
C SER A 313 -0.35 -21.38 -18.75
N LEU A 314 -1.24 -20.51 -18.25
CA LEU A 314 -0.86 -19.32 -17.49
C LEU A 314 -0.21 -19.64 -16.13
N LYS A 315 -0.30 -20.89 -15.65
CA LYS A 315 0.23 -21.31 -14.35
C LYS A 315 1.70 -21.73 -14.43
N ASP A 316 2.05 -22.52 -15.44
CA ASP A 316 3.32 -23.24 -15.52
C ASP A 316 3.91 -23.31 -16.94
N GLU A 317 3.37 -22.52 -17.88
CA GLU A 317 3.85 -22.40 -19.27
C GLU A 317 3.87 -23.70 -20.09
N ARG A 318 3.29 -24.79 -19.57
CA ARG A 318 3.22 -26.05 -20.30
C ARG A 318 2.30 -25.91 -21.51
N ILE A 319 2.66 -26.55 -22.62
CA ILE A 319 1.82 -26.61 -23.82
C ILE A 319 0.56 -27.43 -23.50
N LEU A 320 -0.60 -26.81 -23.67
CA LEU A 320 -1.91 -27.43 -23.48
C LEU A 320 -2.56 -27.77 -24.82
N ILE A 321 -2.44 -26.88 -25.80
CA ILE A 321 -2.98 -27.06 -27.16
C ILE A 321 -1.87 -26.82 -28.18
N SER A 322 -1.80 -27.71 -29.15
CA SER A 322 -0.92 -27.61 -30.33
C SER A 322 -1.76 -27.61 -31.60
N GLU A 323 -1.14 -27.37 -32.75
CA GLU A 323 -1.83 -27.47 -34.05
C GLU A 323 -2.57 -28.80 -34.25
N ALA A 324 -2.05 -29.90 -33.70
CA ALA A 324 -2.67 -31.22 -33.81
C ALA A 324 -3.94 -31.37 -32.95
N THR A 325 -4.07 -30.62 -31.85
CA THR A 325 -5.15 -30.76 -30.87
C THR A 325 -6.15 -29.62 -30.89
N VAL A 326 -5.84 -28.52 -31.60
CA VAL A 326 -6.67 -27.30 -31.63
C VAL A 326 -8.10 -27.53 -32.11
N SER A 327 -8.32 -28.51 -32.99
CA SER A 327 -9.66 -28.85 -33.52
C SER A 327 -10.63 -29.35 -32.45
N GLY A 328 -10.14 -29.80 -31.29
CA GLY A 328 -10.96 -30.24 -30.16
C GLY A 328 -11.43 -29.11 -29.24
N TYR A 329 -11.01 -27.86 -29.48
CA TYR A 329 -11.26 -26.74 -28.58
C TYR A 329 -11.75 -25.50 -29.32
N THR A 330 -12.69 -24.81 -28.71
CA THR A 330 -13.10 -23.46 -29.09
C THR A 330 -12.24 -22.46 -28.33
N LEU A 331 -11.51 -21.62 -29.07
CA LEU A 331 -10.63 -20.59 -28.53
C LEU A 331 -11.19 -19.20 -28.84
N THR A 332 -11.60 -18.48 -27.81
CA THR A 332 -12.17 -17.13 -27.94
C THR A 332 -11.16 -16.10 -27.44
N PRO A 333 -10.69 -15.16 -28.29
CA PRO A 333 -9.76 -14.12 -27.86
C PRO A 333 -10.41 -13.21 -26.80
N VAL A 334 -9.61 -12.77 -25.84
CA VAL A 334 -9.98 -11.73 -24.87
C VAL A 334 -9.41 -10.41 -25.39
N ASN A 335 -10.27 -9.46 -25.75
CA ASN A 335 -9.88 -8.19 -26.36
C ASN A 335 -9.98 -7.01 -25.39
N SER A 336 -10.75 -7.14 -24.31
CA SER A 336 -10.92 -6.11 -23.29
C SER A 336 -10.95 -6.73 -21.89
N VAL A 337 -10.08 -6.26 -20.99
CA VAL A 337 -10.11 -6.67 -19.58
C VAL A 337 -11.45 -6.28 -18.93
N VAL A 338 -12.05 -5.17 -19.36
CA VAL A 338 -13.28 -4.64 -18.75
C VAL A 338 -14.53 -5.37 -19.27
N ASP A 339 -14.57 -5.65 -20.57
CA ASP A 339 -15.78 -6.17 -21.23
C ASP A 339 -15.78 -7.70 -21.30
N ASP A 340 -14.61 -8.32 -21.46
CA ASP A 340 -14.50 -9.77 -21.68
C ASP A 340 -14.14 -10.54 -20.41
N LEU A 341 -13.62 -9.90 -19.36
CA LEU A 341 -13.25 -10.56 -18.11
C LEU A 341 -14.13 -10.11 -16.95
N VAL A 342 -14.43 -11.04 -16.07
CA VAL A 342 -15.17 -10.77 -14.83
C VAL A 342 -14.20 -10.92 -13.66
N ASN A 343 -14.09 -9.89 -12.83
CA ASN A 343 -13.42 -10.02 -11.55
C ASN A 343 -14.34 -10.73 -10.55
N ASP A 344 -14.24 -12.05 -10.44
CA ASP A 344 -15.04 -12.88 -9.51
C ASP A 344 -14.93 -12.45 -8.03
N TYR A 345 -13.93 -11.63 -7.71
CA TYR A 345 -13.67 -11.12 -6.37
C TYR A 345 -14.30 -9.76 -6.10
N ASP A 346 -14.78 -9.07 -7.13
CA ASP A 346 -15.53 -7.83 -6.98
C ASP A 346 -17.01 -8.14 -6.73
N ARG A 347 -17.48 -7.83 -5.52
CA ARG A 347 -18.88 -8.02 -5.09
C ARG A 347 -19.63 -6.69 -4.99
N GLY A 348 -19.08 -5.63 -5.58
CA GLY A 348 -19.53 -4.25 -5.44
C GLY A 348 -18.98 -3.58 -4.19
N PHE A 349 -18.82 -2.25 -4.27
CA PHE A 349 -18.13 -1.42 -3.27
C PHE A 349 -18.51 -1.73 -1.82
N TRP A 350 -19.81 -1.75 -1.49
CA TRP A 350 -20.24 -1.95 -0.10
C TRP A 350 -19.94 -3.35 0.43
N ASN A 351 -20.02 -4.38 -0.41
CA ASN A 351 -19.67 -5.75 0.00
C ASN A 351 -18.17 -5.91 0.15
N ASN A 352 -17.38 -5.34 -0.77
CA ASN A 352 -15.93 -5.32 -0.67
C ASN A 352 -15.46 -4.54 0.58
N PHE A 353 -16.11 -3.41 0.87
CA PHE A 353 -15.82 -2.60 2.05
C PHE A 353 -16.14 -3.38 3.34
N LYS A 354 -17.30 -4.04 3.41
CA LYS A 354 -17.65 -4.90 4.55
C LYS A 354 -16.62 -6.01 4.74
N ASP A 355 -16.26 -6.72 3.67
CA ASP A 355 -15.31 -7.83 3.72
C ASP A 355 -13.92 -7.42 4.20
N ARG A 356 -13.46 -6.21 3.84
CA ARG A 356 -12.12 -5.72 4.20
C ARG A 356 -12.04 -4.91 5.49
N VAL A 357 -13.06 -4.12 5.80
CA VAL A 357 -12.99 -3.09 6.85
C VAL A 357 -13.85 -3.44 8.06
N LEU A 358 -14.88 -4.28 7.91
CA LEU A 358 -15.80 -4.60 9.01
C LEU A 358 -15.66 -6.02 9.56
N ILE A 359 -15.06 -6.94 8.80
CA ILE A 359 -14.68 -8.29 9.26
C ILE A 359 -13.28 -8.23 9.87
#